data_AF-A0A7S0WSV0-F1
#
_entry.id   AF-A0A7S0WSV0-F1
#
_cell.length_a   1.000
_cell.length_b   1.000
_cell.length_c   1.000
_cell.angle_alpha   90.00
_cell.angle_beta   90.00
_cell.angle_gamma   90.00
#
_symmetry.space_group_name_H-M   'P 1'
#
loop_
_entity.id
_entity.type
_entity.pdbx_description
1 polymer ?
#
loop_
_entity_poly.entity_id
_entity_poly.type
_entity_poly.pdbx_seq_one_letter_code
_entity_poly.pdbx_strand_id
1 'polypeptide(L)'
;MRAQIGHALTHARHACAPLRAPAITNRHCSQGATQGQHWYFTPAAGLRDAYSIRGPVNRSIMAASVPGHGAAPSSSTAGRPGLRLPDAHAHPQDDREHAEAMLSLQASCVAVMGVKEEDWENVMRLKALAPHKVIPCFGVHPWFAHLHATACNKDASGAVSMAPVLDVPPKQDPEGVQWLLQLQPSQTWEHKLRQLLLQHPKAVVGEFGLDRAAVVPGTKASITLEHQMALVTTHIRLAAELGRPVSMHCVRAQGAMHDLLSTTPPDQLPQRIMLHSYGGSPESVTQLTRLPGGVGKRLYFSFSAAINARDAGAQDRLIKRMAAVPDDRLLIESDQNTPTAIDAGLSYILSLVAQAKGWDEDHAARTAVKNFEAFYDGFLPDGYSP
;
A
#
# COMPACT_ATOMS: atom_id res chain seq x y z
N MET A 1 55.37 -39.85 2.89
CA MET A 1 56.17 -40.60 3.89
C MET A 1 55.91 -39.95 5.25
N ARG A 2 55.29 -40.70 6.19
CA ARG A 2 55.31 -40.60 7.69
C ARG A 2 55.46 -39.21 8.37
N ALA A 3 54.77 -38.83 9.44
CA ALA A 3 53.90 -39.54 10.40
C ALA A 3 53.15 -38.52 11.30
N GLN A 4 52.08 -39.01 11.93
CA GLN A 4 51.24 -38.42 12.97
C GLN A 4 51.94 -38.25 14.32
N ILE A 5 51.51 -37.27 15.12
CA ILE A 5 51.23 -37.29 16.59
C ILE A 5 50.26 -36.10 16.83
N GLY A 6 49.12 -36.10 17.54
CA GLY A 6 48.49 -36.99 18.51
C GLY A 6 48.11 -36.21 19.79
N HIS A 7 46.84 -36.28 20.22
CA HIS A 7 46.22 -35.84 21.52
C HIS A 7 45.76 -34.37 21.67
N ALA A 8 44.62 -34.02 22.30
CA ALA A 8 43.50 -34.79 22.86
C ALA A 8 42.29 -33.85 23.15
N LEU A 9 41.10 -34.47 23.02
CA LEU A 9 39.76 -34.18 23.53
C LEU A 9 39.60 -33.19 24.71
N THR A 10 38.53 -32.38 24.69
CA THR A 10 37.39 -32.53 25.64
C THR A 10 36.16 -31.72 25.24
N HIS A 11 34.99 -32.35 25.44
CA HIS A 11 33.64 -31.82 25.31
C HIS A 11 33.31 -30.77 26.38
N ALA A 12 32.51 -29.76 26.02
CA ALA A 12 31.50 -29.22 26.91
C ALA A 12 30.31 -28.70 26.09
N ARG A 13 29.24 -29.50 26.09
CA ARG A 13 27.88 -29.08 25.72
C ARG A 13 27.40 -28.12 26.80
N HIS A 14 26.87 -26.97 26.43
CA HIS A 14 26.01 -26.20 27.33
C HIS A 14 24.60 -26.13 26.76
N ALA A 15 23.71 -26.70 27.57
CA ALA A 15 22.32 -26.95 27.31
C ALA A 15 21.47 -25.71 27.58
N CYS A 16 20.39 -25.60 26.79
CA CYS A 16 19.23 -24.79 27.09
C CYS A 16 18.74 -24.98 28.53
N ALA A 17 18.53 -23.87 29.23
CA ALA A 17 17.67 -23.80 30.40
C ALA A 17 16.42 -22.97 30.05
N PRO A 18 15.20 -23.48 30.26
CA PRO A 18 13.98 -22.72 30.01
C PRO A 18 13.68 -21.78 31.17
N LEU A 19 13.45 -20.50 30.86
CA LEU A 19 12.96 -19.50 31.80
C LEU A 19 11.51 -19.82 32.18
N ARG A 20 11.29 -20.11 33.47
CA ARG A 20 9.97 -20.31 34.08
C ARG A 20 9.24 -18.97 34.20
N ALA A 21 8.00 -18.94 33.74
CA ALA A 21 7.03 -17.89 34.03
C ALA A 21 6.55 -17.99 35.50
N PRO A 22 6.30 -16.88 36.21
CA PRO A 22 5.60 -16.92 37.48
C PRO A 22 4.10 -17.09 37.26
N ALA A 23 3.54 -18.12 37.87
CA ALA A 23 2.10 -18.33 38.01
C ALA A 23 1.51 -17.26 38.94
N ILE A 24 0.49 -16.55 38.47
CA ILE A 24 -0.39 -15.73 39.32
C ILE A 24 -1.72 -16.46 39.44
N THR A 25 -2.06 -16.78 40.68
CA THR A 25 -3.25 -17.53 41.10
C THR A 25 -4.53 -16.72 40.95
N ASN A 26 -5.57 -17.38 40.43
CA ASN A 26 -6.96 -16.94 40.49
C ASN A 26 -7.42 -16.72 41.94
N ARG A 27 -7.98 -15.55 42.23
CA ARG A 27 -9.00 -15.39 43.28
C ARG A 27 -10.21 -14.70 42.68
N HIS A 28 -11.35 -15.37 42.81
CA HIS A 28 -12.67 -14.76 42.72
C HIS A 28 -12.82 -13.67 43.77
N CYS A 29 -13.38 -12.53 43.38
CA CYS A 29 -14.30 -11.79 44.24
C CYS A 29 -15.35 -11.08 43.38
N SER A 30 -16.58 -11.22 43.82
CA SER A 30 -17.86 -10.85 43.24
C SER A 30 -18.17 -9.36 43.31
N GLN A 31 -18.99 -8.93 42.34
CA GLN A 31 -20.02 -7.87 42.39
C GLN A 31 -19.66 -6.47 42.91
N GLY A 32 -19.88 -5.47 42.06
CA GLY A 32 -19.94 -4.06 42.43
C GLY A 32 -20.09 -3.17 41.20
N ALA A 33 -21.34 -2.99 40.74
CA ALA A 33 -21.68 -1.97 39.76
C ALA A 33 -21.72 -0.59 40.44
N THR A 34 -21.01 0.40 39.91
CA THR A 34 -21.41 1.82 39.90
C THR A 34 -20.46 2.65 39.03
N GLN A 35 -21.05 3.30 38.02
CA GLN A 35 -20.80 4.65 37.48
C GLN A 35 -19.41 5.32 37.64
N GLY A 36 -18.90 5.77 36.49
CA GLY A 36 -18.26 7.08 36.35
C GLY A 36 -16.74 7.09 36.36
N GLN A 37 -16.12 7.27 35.19
CA GLN A 37 -15.42 8.51 34.80
C GLN A 37 -14.63 8.26 33.51
N HIS A 38 -15.11 8.86 32.42
CA HIS A 38 -14.40 8.94 31.15
C HIS A 38 -13.27 9.96 31.30
N TRP A 39 -12.03 9.53 31.08
CA TRP A 39 -10.89 10.42 30.92
C TRP A 39 -10.97 11.07 29.54
N TYR A 40 -11.67 12.21 29.46
CA TYR A 40 -11.51 13.14 28.34
C TYR A 40 -10.22 13.93 28.55
N PHE A 41 -9.15 13.55 27.84
CA PHE A 41 -8.09 14.49 27.55
C PHE A 41 -8.61 15.45 26.49
N THR A 42 -8.93 16.67 26.91
CA THR A 42 -9.17 17.81 26.02
C THR A 42 -7.80 18.32 25.53
N PRO A 43 -7.48 18.28 24.23
CA PRO A 43 -6.38 19.07 23.71
C PRO A 43 -6.81 20.54 23.74
N ALA A 44 -5.88 21.40 24.18
CA ALA A 44 -6.03 22.84 24.17
C ALA A 44 -6.57 23.35 22.83
N ALA A 45 -7.52 24.29 22.90
CA ALA A 45 -8.11 24.96 21.75
C ALA A 45 -7.00 25.65 20.94
N GLY A 46 -6.73 25.13 19.74
CA GLY A 46 -5.69 25.64 18.84
C GLY A 46 -5.26 24.71 17.70
N LEU A 47 -5.68 23.44 17.69
CA LEU A 47 -5.20 22.42 16.72
C LEU A 47 -6.32 21.71 15.92
N ARG A 48 -7.54 22.26 15.87
CA ARG A 48 -8.69 21.57 15.23
C ARG A 48 -8.84 21.79 13.72
N ASP A 49 -8.09 22.72 13.12
CA ASP A 49 -8.27 23.09 11.71
C ASP A 49 -7.12 22.69 10.77
N ALA A 50 -6.09 21.98 11.26
CA ALA A 50 -4.95 21.55 10.44
C ALA A 50 -5.14 20.19 9.74
N TYR A 51 -6.19 19.43 10.08
CA TYR A 51 -6.45 18.08 9.55
C TYR A 51 -7.79 17.94 8.81
N SER A 52 -8.51 19.05 8.60
CA SER A 52 -9.63 19.11 7.67
C SER A 52 -9.08 19.59 6.33
N ILE A 53 -9.24 18.80 5.27
CA ILE A 53 -8.85 19.18 3.90
C ILE A 53 -9.81 20.29 3.42
N ARG A 54 -9.61 21.51 3.92
CA ARG A 54 -10.28 22.75 3.51
C ARG A 54 -9.27 23.90 3.48
N GLY A 55 -8.22 23.73 2.69
CA GLY A 55 -7.21 24.72 2.32
C GLY A 55 -6.47 24.20 1.09
N PRO A 56 -5.82 25.03 0.24
CA PRO A 56 -5.56 24.68 -1.15
C PRO A 56 -4.48 23.60 -1.26
N VAL A 57 -4.89 22.35 -1.11
CA VAL A 57 -4.18 21.20 -1.65
C VAL A 57 -4.00 21.51 -3.11
N ASN A 58 -2.79 21.34 -3.60
CA ASN A 58 -2.50 21.44 -5.02
C ASN A 58 -3.35 20.35 -5.71
N ARG A 59 -4.58 20.72 -6.11
CA ARG A 59 -5.66 19.89 -6.70
C ARG A 59 -5.26 19.18 -8.00
N SER A 60 -3.99 19.26 -8.31
CA SER A 60 -3.37 18.89 -9.56
C SER A 60 -2.83 17.46 -9.58
N ILE A 61 -2.73 16.77 -8.44
CA ILE A 61 -2.25 15.37 -8.42
C ILE A 61 -3.37 14.38 -8.04
N MET A 62 -4.56 14.87 -7.63
CA MET A 62 -5.65 14.03 -7.11
C MET A 62 -7.02 14.28 -7.79
N ALA A 63 -7.05 14.93 -8.96
CA ALA A 63 -8.27 15.08 -9.75
C ALA A 63 -7.91 15.44 -11.20
N ALA A 64 -7.65 14.43 -12.04
CA ALA A 64 -7.92 14.59 -13.46
C ALA A 64 -9.38 14.18 -13.67
N SER A 65 -10.29 15.16 -13.66
CA SER A 65 -11.63 14.97 -14.19
C SER A 65 -11.49 14.55 -15.66
N VAL A 66 -12.06 13.39 -16.00
CA VAL A 66 -12.19 12.91 -17.38
C VAL A 66 -12.83 14.04 -18.21
N PRO A 67 -12.27 14.45 -19.37
CA PRO A 67 -12.91 15.44 -20.23
C PRO A 67 -14.25 14.89 -20.69
N GLY A 68 -15.34 15.56 -20.34
CA GLY A 68 -16.69 15.21 -20.77
C GLY A 68 -16.79 15.22 -22.30
N HIS A 69 -16.72 14.04 -22.90
CA HIS A 69 -17.12 13.85 -24.29
C HIS A 69 -18.63 13.67 -24.31
N GLY A 70 -19.31 14.68 -24.83
CA GLY A 70 -20.74 14.62 -25.12
C GLY A 70 -21.01 13.60 -26.22
N ALA A 71 -21.66 12.50 -25.85
CA ALA A 71 -22.73 11.84 -26.58
C ALA A 71 -23.17 10.65 -25.72
N ALA A 72 -24.41 10.67 -25.23
CA ALA A 72 -25.01 9.52 -24.56
C ALA A 72 -25.15 8.38 -25.59
N PRO A 73 -24.61 7.17 -25.34
CA PRO A 73 -25.01 6.01 -26.12
C PRO A 73 -26.46 5.68 -25.73
N SER A 74 -27.31 5.62 -26.73
CA SER A 74 -28.69 5.18 -26.62
C SER A 74 -28.78 3.78 -26.03
N SER A 75 -29.77 3.60 -25.17
CA SER A 75 -30.14 2.39 -24.47
C SER A 75 -30.41 1.20 -25.40
N SER A 76 -29.69 0.09 -25.20
CA SER A 76 -30.27 -1.26 -25.11
C SER A 76 -29.21 -2.32 -24.75
N THR A 77 -29.13 -2.73 -23.48
CA THR A 77 -28.52 -4.02 -23.11
C THR A 77 -29.31 -4.65 -21.96
N ALA A 78 -30.53 -5.10 -22.28
CA ALA A 78 -31.17 -6.13 -21.48
C ALA A 78 -30.35 -7.43 -21.61
N GLY A 79 -29.80 -7.91 -20.49
CA GLY A 79 -29.49 -9.32 -20.26
C GLY A 79 -28.32 -9.95 -21.04
N ARG A 80 -27.09 -9.56 -20.70
CA ARG A 80 -25.97 -10.52 -20.63
C ARG A 80 -25.37 -10.37 -19.23
N PRO A 81 -25.19 -11.44 -18.43
CA PRO A 81 -24.42 -11.32 -17.20
C PRO A 81 -22.97 -11.02 -17.62
N GLY A 82 -22.64 -9.74 -17.67
CA GLY A 82 -21.32 -9.27 -18.06
C GLY A 82 -20.31 -9.57 -16.95
N LEU A 83 -19.09 -9.88 -17.37
CA LEU A 83 -17.95 -10.00 -16.48
C LEU A 83 -17.73 -8.66 -15.75
N ARG A 84 -17.64 -8.70 -14.42
CA ARG A 84 -17.43 -7.52 -13.57
C ARG A 84 -15.94 -7.36 -13.28
N LEU A 85 -15.42 -6.18 -13.58
CA LEU A 85 -13.99 -5.87 -13.44
C LEU A 85 -13.59 -5.78 -11.97
N PRO A 86 -12.45 -6.37 -11.57
CA PRO A 86 -11.89 -6.14 -10.26
C PRO A 86 -10.96 -4.92 -10.28
N ASP A 87 -10.90 -4.23 -9.15
CA ASP A 87 -9.99 -3.11 -8.92
C ASP A 87 -8.83 -3.57 -8.04
N ALA A 88 -7.63 -3.62 -8.62
CA ALA A 88 -6.42 -4.05 -7.92
C ALA A 88 -5.95 -3.04 -6.85
N HIS A 89 -6.39 -1.78 -6.92
CA HIS A 89 -5.94 -0.71 -6.04
C HIS A 89 -6.85 0.53 -6.10
N ALA A 90 -7.45 0.89 -4.97
CA ALA A 90 -8.17 2.16 -4.83
C ALA A 90 -8.11 2.69 -3.39
N HIS A 91 -8.47 3.96 -3.23
CA HIS A 91 -8.48 4.67 -1.96
C HIS A 91 -9.88 5.14 -1.49
N PRO A 92 -10.98 4.36 -1.63
CA PRO A 92 -12.31 4.82 -1.25
C PRO A 92 -12.46 5.09 0.25
N GLN A 93 -11.53 4.64 1.09
CA GLN A 93 -11.53 4.93 2.54
C GLN A 93 -11.35 6.43 2.85
N ASP A 94 -10.82 7.20 1.89
CA ASP A 94 -10.62 8.64 2.04
C ASP A 94 -11.95 9.41 1.94
N ASP A 95 -12.90 8.91 1.13
CA ASP A 95 -14.24 9.50 0.97
C ASP A 95 -15.28 8.83 1.89
N ARG A 96 -15.23 9.24 3.16
CA ARG A 96 -16.14 8.73 4.19
C ARG A 96 -17.60 9.13 3.98
N GLU A 97 -17.85 10.23 3.26
CA GLU A 97 -19.19 10.76 3.02
C GLU A 97 -19.96 9.86 2.03
N HIS A 98 -19.26 9.29 1.04
CA HIS A 98 -19.86 8.45 0.00
C HIS A 98 -19.58 6.96 0.17
N ALA A 99 -19.19 6.51 1.37
CA ALA A 99 -18.86 5.10 1.64
C ALA A 99 -19.94 4.10 1.18
N GLU A 100 -21.23 4.45 1.28
CA GLU A 100 -22.35 3.59 0.86
C GLU A 100 -22.36 3.28 -0.64
N ALA A 101 -21.74 4.12 -1.48
CA ALA A 101 -21.63 3.87 -2.91
C ALA A 101 -20.82 2.60 -3.23
N MET A 102 -20.02 2.09 -2.28
CA MET A 102 -19.37 0.77 -2.40
C MET A 102 -20.36 -0.38 -2.66
N LEU A 103 -21.59 -0.28 -2.14
CA LEU A 103 -22.61 -1.32 -2.30
C LEU A 103 -23.16 -1.39 -3.73
N SER A 104 -23.17 -0.26 -4.43
CA SER A 104 -23.72 -0.12 -5.79
C SER A 104 -22.69 -0.29 -6.91
N LEU A 105 -21.40 -0.45 -6.59
CA LEU A 105 -20.34 -0.61 -7.57
C LEU A 105 -20.58 -1.79 -8.51
N GLN A 106 -20.34 -1.59 -9.80
CA GLN A 106 -20.29 -2.67 -10.79
C GLN A 106 -19.02 -3.51 -10.64
N ALA A 107 -17.93 -2.93 -10.13
CA ALA A 107 -16.70 -3.66 -9.81
C ALA A 107 -16.97 -4.94 -8.99
N SER A 108 -16.36 -6.06 -9.38
CA SER A 108 -16.54 -7.36 -8.70
C SER A 108 -15.85 -7.37 -7.34
N CYS A 109 -14.70 -6.71 -7.24
CA CYS A 109 -13.89 -6.61 -6.03
C CYS A 109 -13.06 -5.33 -6.07
N VAL A 110 -12.72 -4.78 -4.91
CA VAL A 110 -11.87 -3.60 -4.74
C VAL A 110 -10.87 -3.87 -3.63
N ALA A 111 -9.58 -3.77 -3.94
CA ALA A 111 -8.53 -3.74 -2.93
C ALA A 111 -8.40 -2.31 -2.38
N VAL A 112 -8.83 -2.12 -1.14
CA VAL A 112 -8.93 -0.81 -0.48
C VAL A 112 -7.66 -0.54 0.31
N MET A 113 -6.93 0.50 -0.08
CA MET A 113 -5.55 0.75 0.34
C MET A 113 -5.47 1.81 1.42
N GLY A 114 -5.25 1.37 2.67
CA GLY A 114 -4.89 2.24 3.76
C GLY A 114 -3.46 2.74 3.61
N VAL A 115 -3.24 4.03 3.86
CA VAL A 115 -1.98 4.73 3.57
C VAL A 115 -1.29 5.26 4.82
N LYS A 116 -1.93 5.17 6.00
CA LYS A 116 -1.39 5.55 7.32
C LYS A 116 -2.20 4.89 8.42
N GLU A 117 -1.61 4.77 9.60
CA GLU A 117 -2.25 4.13 10.76
C GLU A 117 -3.68 4.65 11.05
N GLU A 118 -3.91 5.95 10.88
CA GLU A 118 -5.18 6.61 11.18
C GLU A 118 -6.35 6.23 10.24
N ASP A 119 -6.07 5.75 9.02
CA ASP A 119 -7.13 5.39 8.06
C ASP A 119 -7.41 3.89 7.95
N TRP A 120 -6.61 3.04 8.61
CA TRP A 120 -6.83 1.59 8.60
C TRP A 120 -8.19 1.20 9.19
N GLU A 121 -8.73 1.96 10.15
CA GLU A 121 -10.10 1.74 10.66
C GLU A 121 -11.16 2.02 9.58
N ASN A 122 -10.95 3.03 8.73
CA ASN A 122 -11.86 3.33 7.62
C ASN A 122 -11.83 2.22 6.56
N VAL A 123 -10.66 1.65 6.27
CA VAL A 123 -10.53 0.45 5.42
C VAL A 123 -11.37 -0.69 5.99
N MET A 124 -11.29 -0.94 7.29
CA MET A 124 -12.07 -1.98 7.95
C MET A 124 -13.57 -1.68 8.00
N ARG A 125 -13.96 -0.41 8.10
CA ARG A 125 -15.36 0.00 7.97
C ARG A 125 -15.92 -0.31 6.58
N LEU A 126 -15.15 -0.05 5.51
CA LEU A 126 -15.56 -0.43 4.15
C LEU A 126 -15.60 -1.95 3.98
N LYS A 127 -14.67 -2.68 4.60
CA LYS A 127 -14.72 -4.15 4.63
C LYS A 127 -15.98 -4.68 5.32
N ALA A 128 -16.38 -4.08 6.44
CA ALA A 128 -17.60 -4.47 7.14
C ALA A 128 -18.87 -4.12 6.33
N LEU A 129 -18.85 -2.98 5.62
CA LEU A 129 -19.95 -2.52 4.78
C LEU A 129 -20.15 -3.42 3.55
N ALA A 130 -19.07 -3.76 2.84
CA ALA A 130 -19.10 -4.53 1.60
C ALA A 130 -18.20 -5.78 1.69
N PRO A 131 -18.53 -6.76 2.55
CA PRO A 131 -17.63 -7.86 2.91
C PRO A 131 -17.25 -8.78 1.75
N HIS A 132 -18.11 -8.86 0.73
CA HIS A 132 -17.89 -9.70 -0.46
C HIS A 132 -17.15 -8.96 -1.60
N LYS A 133 -16.96 -7.64 -1.48
CA LYS A 133 -16.29 -6.81 -2.50
C LYS A 133 -14.93 -6.29 -2.04
N VAL A 134 -14.68 -6.17 -0.75
CA VAL A 134 -13.47 -5.48 -0.25
C VAL A 134 -12.37 -6.45 0.14
N ILE A 135 -11.16 -6.22 -0.37
CA ILE A 135 -9.89 -6.73 0.18
C ILE A 135 -9.27 -5.60 1.00
N PRO A 136 -9.17 -5.71 2.33
CA PRO A 136 -8.58 -4.66 3.15
C PRO A 136 -7.05 -4.71 3.01
N CYS A 137 -6.44 -3.57 2.72
CA CYS A 137 -4.98 -3.45 2.61
C CYS A 137 -4.48 -2.40 3.60
N PHE A 138 -3.36 -2.69 4.28
CA PHE A 138 -2.74 -1.78 5.24
C PHE A 138 -1.27 -1.51 4.93
N GLY A 139 -0.89 -0.25 4.91
CA GLY A 139 0.50 0.17 4.80
C GLY A 139 0.72 1.62 5.24
N VAL A 140 1.99 2.03 5.16
CA VAL A 140 2.41 3.42 5.35
C VAL A 140 2.95 3.96 4.03
N HIS A 141 2.17 4.82 3.39
CA HIS A 141 2.56 5.49 2.16
C HIS A 141 3.62 6.58 2.44
N PRO A 142 4.58 6.82 1.51
CA PRO A 142 5.66 7.79 1.72
C PRO A 142 5.23 9.21 2.10
N TRP A 143 4.05 9.66 1.66
CA TRP A 143 3.51 10.98 2.05
C TRP A 143 3.25 11.09 3.55
N PHE A 144 2.97 9.97 4.21
CA PHE A 144 2.68 9.87 5.64
C PHE A 144 3.83 9.22 6.43
N ALA A 145 5.01 9.06 5.81
CA ALA A 145 6.19 8.50 6.46
C ALA A 145 6.61 9.27 7.73
N HIS A 146 6.28 10.57 7.79
CA HIS A 146 6.55 11.44 8.92
C HIS A 146 5.74 11.10 10.19
N LEU A 147 4.65 10.35 10.06
CA LEU A 147 3.81 9.94 11.20
C LEU A 147 4.29 8.64 11.86
N HIS A 148 5.31 7.96 11.29
CA HIS A 148 5.66 6.59 11.66
C HIS A 148 7.16 6.46 11.94
N ALA A 149 7.51 6.07 13.15
CA ALA A 149 8.90 5.99 13.58
C ALA A 149 9.61 4.74 13.05
N THR A 150 10.88 4.88 12.71
CA THR A 150 11.81 3.80 12.39
C THR A 150 13.03 3.89 13.30
N ALA A 151 14.02 3.01 13.10
CA ALA A 151 15.31 3.13 13.77
C ALA A 151 16.02 4.45 13.42
N CYS A 152 15.78 5.02 12.23
CA CYS A 152 16.39 6.28 11.77
C CYS A 152 15.96 7.50 12.59
N ASN A 153 14.87 7.40 13.35
CA ASN A 153 14.38 8.50 14.20
C ASN A 153 15.08 8.59 15.57
N LYS A 154 15.84 7.58 15.97
CA LYS A 154 16.39 7.48 17.32
C LYS A 154 17.76 8.16 17.37
N ASP A 155 17.94 9.05 18.33
CA ASP A 155 19.26 9.58 18.66
C ASP A 155 20.06 8.58 19.52
N ALA A 156 21.29 8.97 19.90
CA ALA A 156 22.18 8.14 20.73
C ALA A 156 21.60 7.84 22.13
N SER A 157 20.63 8.63 22.61
CA SER A 157 19.92 8.40 23.88
C SER A 157 18.69 7.50 23.71
N GLY A 158 18.30 7.20 22.47
CA GLY A 158 17.09 6.44 22.13
C GLY A 158 15.83 7.31 22.02
N ALA A 159 15.96 8.65 22.15
CA ALA A 159 14.84 9.55 21.98
C ALA A 159 14.42 9.60 20.51
N VAL A 160 13.11 9.51 20.25
CA VAL A 160 12.54 9.50 18.90
C VAL A 160 12.22 10.93 18.48
N SER A 161 12.75 11.36 17.33
CA SER A 161 12.47 12.66 16.72
C SER A 161 12.37 12.56 15.21
N MET A 162 11.67 13.51 14.60
CA MET A 162 11.64 13.66 13.15
C MET A 162 12.86 14.38 12.58
N ALA A 163 13.61 15.13 13.40
CA ALA A 163 14.73 15.95 12.94
C ALA A 163 15.77 15.19 12.08
N PRO A 164 16.19 13.94 12.40
CA PRO A 164 17.19 13.22 11.60
C PRO A 164 16.69 12.76 10.22
N VAL A 165 15.37 12.71 10.02
CA VAL A 165 14.76 12.14 8.81
C VAL A 165 14.01 13.19 7.98
N LEU A 166 14.04 14.46 8.40
CA LEU A 166 13.48 15.58 7.66
C LEU A 166 14.53 16.20 6.73
N ASP A 167 14.17 16.38 5.47
CA ASP A 167 14.92 17.18 4.52
C ASP A 167 14.10 18.44 4.19
N VAL A 168 14.60 19.58 4.67
CA VAL A 168 13.91 20.88 4.55
C VAL A 168 14.72 21.76 3.60
N PRO A 169 14.15 22.17 2.45
CA PRO A 169 14.83 23.08 1.54
C PRO A 169 15.24 24.38 2.25
N PRO A 170 16.52 24.81 2.15
CA PRO A 170 16.97 26.04 2.78
C PRO A 170 16.13 27.24 2.33
N LYS A 171 15.72 28.09 3.29
CA LYS A 171 15.00 29.38 3.10
C LYS A 171 13.53 29.30 2.68
N GLN A 172 12.86 28.14 2.71
CA GLN A 172 11.51 28.05 2.13
C GLN A 172 10.35 27.80 3.08
N ASP A 173 10.56 27.42 4.34
CA ASP A 173 9.43 27.22 5.28
C ASP A 173 9.83 27.03 6.76
N PRO A 174 10.40 28.02 7.47
CA PRO A 174 10.80 27.82 8.87
C PRO A 174 9.61 27.56 9.81
N GLU A 175 8.47 28.22 9.56
CA GLU A 175 7.27 28.11 10.41
C GLU A 175 6.47 26.83 10.10
N GLY A 176 6.36 26.43 8.83
CA GLY A 176 5.61 25.24 8.42
C GLY A 176 6.26 23.90 8.75
N VAL A 177 7.52 23.89 9.21
CA VAL A 177 8.20 22.67 9.69
C VAL A 177 8.40 22.60 11.20
N GLN A 178 8.15 23.70 11.93
CA GLN A 178 8.38 23.72 13.38
C GLN A 178 7.51 22.71 14.13
N TRP A 179 6.28 22.49 13.66
CA TRP A 179 5.39 21.48 14.22
C TRP A 179 5.90 20.06 13.93
N LEU A 180 6.59 19.83 12.79
CA LEU A 180 7.19 18.53 12.47
C LEU A 180 8.31 18.17 13.43
N LEU A 181 9.08 19.16 13.89
CA LEU A 181 10.13 18.94 14.89
C LEU A 181 9.55 18.57 16.27
N GLN A 182 8.31 18.95 16.54
CA GLN A 182 7.58 18.63 17.77
C GLN A 182 6.72 17.37 17.63
N LEU A 183 6.49 16.90 16.40
CA LEU A 183 5.70 15.71 16.11
C LEU A 183 6.31 14.49 16.80
N GLN A 184 5.45 13.72 17.45
CA GLN A 184 5.78 12.42 18.00
C GLN A 184 5.25 11.34 17.05
N PRO A 185 6.10 10.79 16.16
CA PRO A 185 5.67 9.73 15.25
C PRO A 185 5.28 8.49 16.06
N SER A 186 4.29 7.75 15.56
CA SER A 186 3.87 6.47 16.14
C SER A 186 5.07 5.54 16.27
N GLN A 187 5.31 5.04 17.46
CA GLN A 187 6.34 4.01 17.73
C GLN A 187 5.73 2.60 17.75
N THR A 188 4.40 2.49 17.65
CA THR A 188 3.65 1.24 17.79
C THR A 188 3.01 0.77 16.49
N TRP A 189 3.15 1.53 15.41
CA TRP A 189 2.50 1.26 14.13
C TRP A 189 2.85 -0.14 13.59
N GLU A 190 4.11 -0.58 13.70
CA GLU A 190 4.54 -1.90 13.22
C GLU A 190 3.80 -3.02 13.98
N HIS A 191 3.67 -2.87 15.31
CA HIS A 191 2.92 -3.81 16.13
C HIS A 191 1.45 -3.83 15.74
N LYS A 192 0.84 -2.65 15.54
CA LYS A 192 -0.57 -2.52 15.12
C LYS A 192 -0.82 -3.12 13.75
N LEU A 193 0.06 -2.86 12.77
CA LEU A 193 0.01 -3.45 11.44
C LEU A 193 0.04 -4.98 11.53
N ARG A 194 0.99 -5.54 12.29
CA ARG A 194 1.08 -6.99 12.49
C ARG A 194 -0.19 -7.55 13.13
N GLN A 195 -0.73 -6.91 14.16
CA GLN A 195 -1.97 -7.36 14.81
C GLN A 195 -3.15 -7.36 13.84
N LEU A 196 -3.32 -6.32 13.04
CA LEU A 196 -4.38 -6.25 12.02
C LEU A 196 -4.25 -7.37 10.98
N LEU A 197 -3.04 -7.62 10.47
CA LEU A 197 -2.80 -8.69 9.49
C LEU A 197 -3.05 -10.10 10.06
N LEU A 198 -2.80 -10.31 11.36
CA LEU A 198 -3.11 -11.56 12.04
C LEU A 198 -4.61 -11.72 12.30
N GLN A 199 -5.29 -10.64 12.71
CA GLN A 199 -6.73 -10.62 12.96
C GLN A 199 -7.57 -10.75 11.67
N HIS A 200 -7.03 -10.31 10.54
CA HIS A 200 -7.69 -10.38 9.25
C HIS A 200 -6.88 -11.22 8.25
N PRO A 201 -7.08 -12.55 8.22
CA PRO A 201 -6.29 -13.46 7.39
C PRO A 201 -6.39 -13.27 5.88
N LYS A 202 -7.29 -12.42 5.38
CA LYS A 202 -7.40 -12.02 3.97
C LYS A 202 -6.90 -10.60 3.68
N ALA A 203 -6.40 -9.90 4.70
CA ALA A 203 -5.82 -8.58 4.51
C ALA A 203 -4.46 -8.68 3.79
N VAL A 204 -4.13 -7.60 3.09
CA VAL A 204 -2.93 -7.48 2.25
C VAL A 204 -2.06 -6.34 2.78
N VAL A 205 -0.76 -6.35 2.47
CA VAL A 205 0.15 -5.27 2.87
C VAL A 205 0.25 -4.25 1.74
N GLY A 206 -0.17 -3.02 1.99
CA GLY A 206 -0.27 -1.96 1.00
C GLY A 206 -1.26 -0.88 1.43
N GLU A 207 -1.04 0.39 1.09
CA GLU A 207 0.02 0.87 0.22
C GLU A 207 1.26 1.31 1.03
N PHE A 208 2.44 0.98 0.53
CA PHE A 208 3.73 1.48 1.03
C PHE A 208 4.70 1.62 -0.13
N GLY A 209 5.83 2.32 0.03
CA GLY A 209 6.82 2.34 -1.03
C GLY A 209 7.87 3.43 -0.91
N LEU A 210 8.36 3.89 -2.07
CA LEU A 210 9.40 4.91 -2.18
C LEU A 210 8.93 6.06 -3.07
N ASP A 211 9.05 7.29 -2.60
CA ASP A 211 8.67 8.48 -3.35
C ASP A 211 9.66 9.61 -3.06
N ARG A 212 10.51 9.92 -4.05
CA ARG A 212 11.42 11.07 -3.97
C ARG A 212 10.74 12.41 -4.26
N ALA A 213 9.52 12.40 -4.79
CA ALA A 213 8.71 13.59 -5.01
C ALA A 213 7.79 13.90 -3.83
N ALA A 214 7.64 12.96 -2.88
CA ALA A 214 6.81 13.14 -1.70
C ALA A 214 7.30 14.30 -0.84
N VAL A 215 6.38 15.20 -0.55
CA VAL A 215 6.52 16.24 0.47
C VAL A 215 5.48 15.99 1.54
N VAL A 216 5.82 16.33 2.79
CA VAL A 216 4.87 16.29 3.90
C VAL A 216 3.70 17.23 3.56
N PRO A 217 2.45 16.74 3.56
CA PRO A 217 1.29 17.54 3.18
C PRO A 217 1.22 18.87 3.92
N GLY A 218 0.94 19.94 3.18
CA GLY A 218 0.89 21.30 3.73
C GLY A 218 2.24 21.98 3.94
N THR A 219 3.35 21.31 3.60
CA THR A 219 4.71 21.85 3.76
C THR A 219 5.54 21.67 2.47
N LYS A 220 6.79 22.13 2.51
CA LYS A 220 7.83 21.83 1.51
C LYS A 220 8.88 20.82 1.99
N ALA A 221 8.73 20.28 3.19
CA ALA A 221 9.65 19.29 3.73
C ALA A 221 9.44 17.94 3.04
N SER A 222 10.52 17.21 2.79
CA SER A 222 10.47 15.82 2.39
C SER A 222 11.04 14.93 3.50
N ILE A 223 10.80 13.63 3.37
CA ILE A 223 11.33 12.63 4.30
C ILE A 223 12.45 11.87 3.60
N THR A 224 13.56 11.67 4.31
CA THR A 224 14.76 11.04 3.75
C THR A 224 14.43 9.68 3.15
N LEU A 225 15.10 9.36 2.04
CA LEU A 225 14.92 8.05 1.39
C LEU A 225 15.32 6.89 2.31
N GLU A 226 16.27 7.11 3.22
CA GLU A 226 16.68 6.12 4.22
C GLU A 226 15.51 5.75 5.14
N HIS A 227 14.77 6.73 5.66
CA HIS A 227 13.60 6.48 6.48
C HIS A 227 12.48 5.80 5.69
N GLN A 228 12.24 6.23 4.45
CA GLN A 228 11.29 5.53 3.57
C GLN A 228 11.70 4.07 3.34
N MET A 229 12.99 3.79 3.10
CA MET A 229 13.51 2.43 2.91
C MET A 229 13.35 1.58 4.17
N ALA A 230 13.54 2.16 5.37
CA ALA A 230 13.30 1.46 6.63
C ALA A 230 11.82 1.06 6.80
N LEU A 231 10.88 1.93 6.41
CA LEU A 231 9.45 1.59 6.34
C LEU A 231 9.22 0.47 5.32
N VAL A 232 9.72 0.58 4.09
CA VAL A 232 9.58 -0.45 3.04
C VAL A 232 10.09 -1.81 3.51
N THR A 233 11.28 -1.84 4.14
CA THR A 233 11.90 -3.06 4.65
C THR A 233 10.99 -3.76 5.68
N THR A 234 10.36 -2.98 6.56
CA THR A 234 9.42 -3.50 7.56
C THR A 234 8.18 -4.12 6.91
N HIS A 235 7.58 -3.45 5.92
CA HIS A 235 6.41 -3.96 5.21
C HIS A 235 6.74 -5.24 4.41
N ILE A 236 7.86 -5.25 3.69
CA ILE A 236 8.35 -6.42 2.94
C ILE A 236 8.59 -7.61 3.87
N ARG A 237 9.26 -7.38 5.01
CA ARG A 237 9.52 -8.42 6.01
C ARG A 237 8.23 -9.03 6.55
N LEU A 238 7.27 -8.19 6.98
CA LEU A 238 5.99 -8.66 7.50
C LEU A 238 5.17 -9.40 6.43
N ALA A 239 5.15 -8.90 5.20
CA ALA A 239 4.45 -9.55 4.10
C ALA A 239 5.06 -10.90 3.74
N ALA A 240 6.39 -11.00 3.65
CA ALA A 240 7.08 -12.27 3.40
C ALA A 240 6.83 -13.28 4.52
N GLU A 241 6.97 -12.85 5.78
CA GLU A 241 6.72 -13.69 6.97
C GLU A 241 5.29 -14.24 7.01
N LEU A 242 4.30 -13.41 6.68
CA LEU A 242 2.89 -13.76 6.74
C LEU A 242 2.32 -14.27 5.40
N GLY A 243 3.16 -14.45 4.38
CA GLY A 243 2.75 -14.91 3.05
C GLY A 243 1.82 -13.97 2.30
N ARG A 244 1.85 -12.66 2.58
CA ARG A 244 0.95 -11.65 1.98
C ARG A 244 1.45 -11.18 0.62
N PRO A 245 0.57 -10.96 -0.37
CA PRO A 245 0.90 -10.13 -1.50
C PRO A 245 1.17 -8.70 -1.03
N VAL A 246 1.81 -7.90 -1.87
CA VAL A 246 2.08 -6.48 -1.58
C VAL A 246 1.70 -5.55 -2.71
N SER A 247 1.19 -4.37 -2.36
CA SER A 247 1.03 -3.23 -3.28
C SER A 247 2.07 -2.15 -2.97
N MET A 248 3.03 -1.97 -3.87
CA MET A 248 4.19 -1.09 -3.69
C MET A 248 4.12 0.15 -4.58
N HIS A 249 4.18 1.32 -3.95
CA HIS A 249 4.35 2.63 -4.58
C HIS A 249 5.80 2.87 -5.00
N CYS A 250 6.02 3.48 -6.16
CA CYS A 250 7.36 3.92 -6.55
C CYS A 250 7.37 5.13 -7.48
N VAL A 251 7.70 6.31 -6.96
CA VAL A 251 7.82 7.55 -7.75
C VAL A 251 9.23 8.13 -7.64
N ARG A 252 9.88 8.28 -8.81
CA ARG A 252 11.26 8.78 -8.96
C ARG A 252 12.30 8.02 -8.12
N ALA A 253 11.98 6.79 -7.71
CA ALA A 253 12.82 5.92 -6.88
C ALA A 253 13.06 4.54 -7.51
N GLN A 254 12.85 4.39 -8.82
CA GLN A 254 12.88 3.09 -9.52
C GLN A 254 14.22 2.37 -9.37
N GLY A 255 15.34 3.11 -9.36
CA GLY A 255 16.66 2.52 -9.10
C GLY A 255 16.76 1.90 -7.70
N ALA A 256 16.34 2.62 -6.67
CA ALA A 256 16.36 2.10 -5.29
C ALA A 256 15.40 0.92 -5.09
N MET A 257 14.22 0.94 -5.74
CA MET A 257 13.29 -0.18 -5.76
C MET A 257 13.90 -1.40 -6.47
N HIS A 258 14.55 -1.20 -7.62
CA HIS A 258 15.23 -2.28 -8.33
C HIS A 258 16.37 -2.88 -7.49
N ASP A 259 17.17 -2.05 -6.82
CA ASP A 259 18.26 -2.50 -5.96
C ASP A 259 17.71 -3.31 -4.77
N LEU A 260 16.63 -2.86 -4.13
CA LEU A 260 15.94 -3.62 -3.09
C LEU A 260 15.50 -5.00 -3.60
N LEU A 261 14.80 -5.07 -4.74
CA LEU A 261 14.27 -6.32 -5.29
C LEU A 261 15.36 -7.27 -5.80
N SER A 262 16.48 -6.74 -6.29
CA SER A 262 17.59 -7.53 -6.84
C SER A 262 18.57 -8.04 -5.79
N THR A 263 18.72 -7.32 -4.68
CA THR A 263 19.68 -7.66 -3.61
C THR A 263 19.05 -8.41 -2.45
N THR A 264 17.73 -8.29 -2.24
CA THR A 264 17.04 -9.02 -1.18
C THR A 264 16.92 -10.50 -1.55
N PRO A 265 17.29 -11.43 -0.66
CA PRO A 265 17.12 -12.86 -0.91
C PRO A 265 15.67 -13.22 -1.27
N PRO A 266 15.42 -14.10 -2.27
CA PRO A 266 14.06 -14.41 -2.72
C PRO A 266 13.14 -15.00 -1.64
N ASP A 267 13.68 -15.65 -0.61
CA ASP A 267 12.92 -16.17 0.55
C ASP A 267 12.47 -15.08 1.53
N GLN A 268 13.08 -13.90 1.45
CA GLN A 268 12.74 -12.71 2.26
C GLN A 268 11.82 -11.73 1.51
N LEU A 269 11.52 -12.01 0.25
CA LEU A 269 10.57 -11.23 -0.56
C LEU A 269 9.18 -11.88 -0.56
N PRO A 270 8.10 -11.08 -0.64
CA PRO A 270 6.75 -11.58 -0.87
C PRO A 270 6.68 -12.46 -2.13
N GLN A 271 5.74 -13.40 -2.15
CA GLN A 271 5.53 -14.27 -3.31
C GLN A 271 4.89 -13.54 -4.49
N ARG A 272 4.21 -12.41 -4.23
CA ARG A 272 3.52 -11.60 -5.23
C ARG A 272 3.66 -10.12 -4.87
N ILE A 273 4.20 -9.34 -5.79
CA ILE A 273 4.53 -7.92 -5.60
C ILE A 273 3.91 -7.15 -6.76
N MET A 274 2.91 -6.33 -6.48
CA MET A 274 2.36 -5.39 -7.45
C MET A 274 3.13 -4.08 -7.35
N LEU A 275 3.67 -3.63 -8.47
CA LEU A 275 4.15 -2.26 -8.64
C LEU A 275 2.95 -1.42 -9.06
N HIS A 276 2.36 -0.75 -8.07
CA HIS A 276 1.15 0.05 -8.23
C HIS A 276 1.40 1.24 -9.16
N SER A 277 0.42 1.59 -9.99
CA SER A 277 0.45 2.72 -10.91
C SER A 277 1.83 2.85 -11.57
N TYR A 278 2.26 1.81 -12.30
CA TYR A 278 3.65 1.70 -12.71
C TYR A 278 4.08 2.84 -13.65
N GLY A 279 4.98 3.70 -13.15
CA GLY A 279 5.50 4.87 -13.87
C GLY A 279 6.85 4.69 -14.58
N GLY A 280 7.49 3.52 -14.45
CA GLY A 280 8.81 3.24 -15.04
C GLY A 280 8.79 3.10 -16.57
N SER A 281 9.94 2.86 -17.19
CA SER A 281 10.02 2.70 -18.66
C SER A 281 9.66 1.27 -19.09
N PRO A 282 9.31 1.05 -20.38
CA PRO A 282 9.15 -0.30 -20.96
C PRO A 282 10.40 -1.19 -20.79
N GLU A 283 11.59 -0.62 -20.90
CA GLU A 283 12.85 -1.33 -20.71
C GLU A 283 13.01 -1.79 -19.26
N SER A 284 12.62 -0.95 -18.29
CA SER A 284 12.61 -1.33 -16.89
C SER A 284 11.65 -2.49 -16.59
N VAL A 285 10.51 -2.60 -17.28
CA VAL A 285 9.63 -3.78 -17.17
C VAL A 285 10.37 -5.05 -17.58
N THR A 286 11.12 -4.99 -18.69
CA THR A 286 11.92 -6.12 -19.18
C THR A 286 13.04 -6.49 -18.19
N GLN A 287 13.68 -5.51 -17.56
CA GLN A 287 14.72 -5.75 -16.55
C GLN A 287 14.11 -6.41 -15.30
N LEU A 288 13.02 -5.87 -14.79
CA LEU A 288 12.33 -6.34 -13.59
C LEU A 288 11.82 -7.78 -13.74
N THR A 289 11.20 -8.11 -14.87
CA THR A 289 10.68 -9.46 -15.16
C THR A 289 11.78 -10.51 -15.33
N ARG A 290 13.04 -10.09 -15.55
CA ARG A 290 14.22 -10.96 -15.68
C ARG A 290 15.03 -11.10 -14.39
N LEU A 291 14.61 -10.48 -13.28
CA LEU A 291 15.31 -10.61 -12.00
C LEU A 291 15.46 -12.09 -11.61
N PRO A 292 16.66 -12.50 -11.15
CA PRO A 292 17.01 -13.90 -10.90
C PRO A 292 16.29 -14.46 -9.66
N GLY A 293 16.50 -15.75 -9.37
CA GLY A 293 15.92 -16.40 -8.18
C GLY A 293 14.39 -16.51 -8.22
N GLY A 294 13.79 -16.35 -9.40
CA GLY A 294 12.35 -16.34 -9.58
C GLY A 294 11.65 -15.04 -9.17
N VAL A 295 12.40 -14.02 -8.71
CA VAL A 295 11.83 -12.74 -8.27
C VAL A 295 11.06 -12.06 -9.40
N GLY A 296 11.59 -12.04 -10.62
CA GLY A 296 10.91 -11.41 -11.76
C GLY A 296 9.52 -11.99 -12.07
N LYS A 297 9.29 -13.28 -11.75
CA LYS A 297 7.98 -13.94 -11.95
C LYS A 297 6.93 -13.53 -10.90
N ARG A 298 7.38 -12.95 -9.78
CA ARG A 298 6.53 -12.48 -8.69
C ARG A 298 5.99 -11.07 -8.91
N LEU A 299 6.53 -10.37 -9.90
CA LEU A 299 6.19 -8.98 -10.17
C LEU A 299 4.96 -8.87 -11.05
N TYR A 300 4.01 -8.05 -10.61
CA TYR A 300 2.84 -7.62 -11.34
C TYR A 300 2.91 -6.10 -11.51
N PHE A 301 2.29 -5.60 -12.58
CA PHE A 301 2.28 -4.18 -12.91
C PHE A 301 0.84 -3.76 -13.09
N SER A 302 0.39 -2.82 -12.26
CA SER A 302 -0.91 -2.21 -12.44
C SER A 302 -0.77 -0.81 -13.02
N PHE A 303 -1.86 -0.34 -13.60
CA PHE A 303 -1.93 0.97 -14.21
C PHE A 303 -3.26 1.61 -13.85
N SER A 304 -3.23 2.92 -13.64
CA SER A 304 -4.39 3.77 -13.41
C SER A 304 -4.41 4.96 -14.38
N ALA A 305 -5.50 5.70 -14.38
CA ALA A 305 -5.62 6.94 -15.15
C ALA A 305 -4.77 8.10 -14.57
N ALA A 306 -4.37 8.02 -13.29
CA ALA A 306 -3.85 9.14 -12.51
C ALA A 306 -2.47 9.67 -12.98
N ILE A 307 -1.69 8.86 -13.72
CA ILE A 307 -0.30 9.22 -14.05
C ILE A 307 -0.14 10.06 -15.33
N ASN A 308 -1.14 10.21 -16.21
CA ASN A 308 -0.84 10.58 -17.61
C ASN A 308 -1.70 11.69 -18.26
N ALA A 309 -2.21 12.67 -17.50
CA ALA A 309 -3.12 13.68 -18.07
C ALA A 309 -2.49 15.04 -18.45
N ARG A 310 -1.17 15.25 -18.35
CA ARG A 310 -0.61 16.62 -18.30
C ARG A 310 0.28 17.06 -19.45
N ASP A 311 0.76 16.16 -20.29
CA ASP A 311 1.60 16.52 -21.44
C ASP A 311 1.26 15.73 -22.70
N ALA A 312 1.51 16.34 -23.86
CA ALA A 312 1.32 15.71 -25.15
C ALA A 312 2.13 14.40 -25.22
N GLY A 313 1.46 13.29 -25.55
CA GLY A 313 2.09 11.96 -25.65
C GLY A 313 2.13 11.17 -24.34
N ALA A 314 1.55 11.64 -23.25
CA ALA A 314 1.44 10.87 -22.00
C ALA A 314 0.71 9.54 -22.17
N GLN A 315 -0.41 9.55 -22.89
CA GLN A 315 -1.16 8.34 -23.21
C GLN A 315 -0.33 7.36 -24.06
N ASP A 316 0.39 7.85 -25.08
CA ASP A 316 1.26 7.00 -25.90
C ASP A 316 2.35 6.31 -25.09
N ARG A 317 2.93 7.02 -24.11
CA ARG A 317 3.92 6.43 -23.19
C ARG A 317 3.28 5.40 -22.28
N LEU A 318 2.07 5.65 -21.78
CA LEU A 318 1.31 4.67 -20.99
C LEU A 318 1.02 3.39 -21.80
N ILE A 319 0.53 3.54 -23.03
CA ILE A 319 0.29 2.43 -23.96
C ILE A 319 1.57 1.62 -24.18
N LYS A 320 2.70 2.27 -24.45
CA LYS A 320 4.00 1.59 -24.63
C LYS A 320 4.45 0.83 -23.38
N ARG A 321 4.17 1.34 -22.18
CA ARG A 321 4.48 0.63 -20.92
C ARG A 321 3.60 -0.60 -20.76
N MET A 322 2.29 -0.47 -20.93
CA MET A 322 1.34 -1.59 -20.87
C MET A 322 1.68 -2.68 -21.86
N ALA A 323 2.06 -2.31 -23.10
CA ALA A 323 2.44 -3.25 -24.14
C ALA A 323 3.66 -4.12 -23.73
N ALA A 324 4.60 -3.56 -22.96
CA ALA A 324 5.81 -4.26 -22.53
C ALA A 324 5.62 -5.22 -21.34
N VAL A 325 4.51 -5.11 -20.60
CA VAL A 325 4.22 -6.00 -19.46
C VAL A 325 3.79 -7.37 -19.98
N PRO A 326 4.28 -8.50 -19.46
CA PRO A 326 3.74 -9.82 -19.81
C PRO A 326 2.24 -9.92 -19.55
N ASP A 327 1.50 -10.57 -20.46
CA ASP A 327 0.04 -10.58 -20.45
C ASP A 327 -0.57 -11.13 -19.15
N ASP A 328 0.12 -12.07 -18.49
CA ASP A 328 -0.30 -12.70 -17.24
C ASP A 328 0.17 -11.97 -15.96
N ARG A 329 0.82 -10.81 -16.12
CA ARG A 329 1.35 -9.97 -15.03
C ARG A 329 0.76 -8.56 -15.01
N LEU A 330 -0.15 -8.24 -15.93
CA LEU A 330 -0.83 -6.96 -16.01
C LEU A 330 -2.07 -6.94 -15.11
N LEU A 331 -2.21 -5.92 -14.29
CA LEU A 331 -3.38 -5.64 -13.47
C LEU A 331 -4.01 -4.30 -13.89
N ILE A 332 -5.31 -4.14 -13.64
CA ILE A 332 -6.01 -2.87 -13.80
C ILE A 332 -6.39 -2.33 -12.43
N GLU A 333 -6.38 -1.01 -12.29
CA GLU A 333 -6.83 -0.34 -11.08
C GLU A 333 -7.43 1.02 -11.39
N SER A 334 -8.30 1.52 -10.51
CA SER A 334 -8.89 2.85 -10.69
C SER A 334 -8.05 3.95 -10.06
N ASP A 335 -7.35 3.63 -8.95
CA ASP A 335 -6.61 4.58 -8.11
C ASP A 335 -7.49 5.77 -7.65
N GLN A 336 -8.80 5.54 -7.50
CA GLN A 336 -9.75 6.59 -7.12
C GLN A 336 -9.88 6.69 -5.60
N ASN A 337 -9.98 7.92 -5.10
CA ASN A 337 -10.21 8.20 -3.67
C ASN A 337 -11.69 8.22 -3.26
N THR A 338 -12.60 8.09 -4.22
CA THR A 338 -14.04 8.02 -4.00
C THR A 338 -14.62 6.78 -4.68
N PRO A 339 -15.51 6.03 -4.00
CA PRO A 339 -16.21 4.91 -4.63
C PRO A 339 -16.92 5.32 -5.92
N THR A 340 -17.46 6.55 -5.96
CA THR A 340 -18.29 7.02 -7.08
C THR A 340 -17.56 7.11 -8.43
N ALA A 341 -16.22 7.13 -8.42
CA ALA A 341 -15.40 7.22 -9.63
C ALA A 341 -14.77 5.89 -10.06
N ILE A 342 -14.86 4.83 -9.24
CA ILE A 342 -14.15 3.56 -9.48
C ILE A 342 -14.54 2.92 -10.81
N ASP A 343 -15.84 2.72 -11.06
CA ASP A 343 -16.32 2.01 -12.26
C ASP A 343 -15.91 2.73 -13.56
N ALA A 344 -15.93 4.07 -13.55
CA ALA A 344 -15.49 4.88 -14.69
C ALA A 344 -13.97 4.77 -14.90
N GLY A 345 -13.19 4.80 -13.81
CA GLY A 345 -11.73 4.62 -13.86
C GLY A 345 -11.33 3.25 -14.42
N LEU A 346 -11.99 2.18 -13.96
CA LEU A 346 -11.76 0.82 -14.44
C LEU A 346 -12.10 0.65 -15.92
N SER A 347 -13.24 1.21 -16.35
CA SER A 347 -13.65 1.14 -17.77
C SER A 347 -12.62 1.84 -18.66
N TYR A 348 -12.17 3.04 -18.26
CA TYR A 348 -11.18 3.80 -19.01
C TYR A 348 -9.85 3.06 -19.13
N ILE A 349 -9.31 2.56 -18.02
CA ILE A 349 -8.01 1.88 -18.05
C ILE A 349 -8.08 0.55 -18.81
N LEU A 350 -9.21 -0.17 -18.74
CA LEU A 350 -9.42 -1.39 -19.51
C LEU A 350 -9.33 -1.13 -21.01
N SER A 351 -9.98 -0.08 -21.52
CA SER A 351 -9.91 0.29 -22.94
C SER A 351 -8.47 0.64 -23.36
N LEU A 352 -7.69 1.29 -22.49
CA LEU A 352 -6.27 1.56 -22.77
C LEU A 352 -5.42 0.28 -22.80
N VAL A 353 -5.70 -0.69 -21.91
CA VAL A 353 -5.04 -2.00 -21.92
C VAL A 353 -5.38 -2.76 -23.20
N ALA A 354 -6.66 -2.78 -23.59
CA ALA A 354 -7.12 -3.41 -24.83
C ALA A 354 -6.39 -2.81 -26.04
N GLN A 355 -6.31 -1.48 -26.11
CA GLN A 355 -5.55 -0.77 -27.15
C GLN A 355 -4.07 -1.14 -27.14
N ALA A 356 -3.41 -1.11 -25.97
CA ALA A 356 -1.98 -1.39 -25.84
C ALA A 356 -1.61 -2.83 -26.20
N LYS A 357 -2.53 -3.76 -25.99
CA LYS A 357 -2.34 -5.18 -26.27
C LYS A 357 -2.87 -5.63 -27.62
N GLY A 358 -3.60 -4.77 -28.33
CA GLY A 358 -4.31 -5.16 -29.55
C GLY A 358 -5.41 -6.20 -29.29
N TRP A 359 -6.00 -6.18 -28.10
CA TRP A 359 -7.09 -7.07 -27.70
C TRP A 359 -8.45 -6.42 -27.94
N ASP A 360 -9.49 -7.25 -28.09
CA ASP A 360 -10.85 -6.77 -27.84
C ASP A 360 -11.08 -6.57 -26.32
N GLU A 361 -12.07 -5.74 -25.97
CA GLU A 361 -12.34 -5.40 -24.56
C GLU A 361 -12.77 -6.62 -23.73
N ASP A 362 -13.48 -7.57 -24.35
CA ASP A 362 -13.91 -8.81 -23.72
C ASP A 362 -12.71 -9.68 -23.30
N HIS A 363 -11.69 -9.80 -24.15
CA HIS A 363 -10.44 -10.48 -23.87
C HIS A 363 -9.66 -9.74 -22.79
N ALA A 364 -9.55 -8.41 -22.89
CA ALA A 364 -8.88 -7.60 -21.88
C ALA A 364 -9.52 -7.79 -20.50
N ALA A 365 -10.86 -7.81 -20.43
CA ALA A 365 -11.60 -8.00 -19.20
C ALA A 365 -11.36 -9.39 -18.59
N ARG A 366 -11.44 -10.45 -19.41
CA ARG A 366 -11.15 -11.83 -18.95
C ARG A 366 -9.73 -11.98 -18.44
N THR A 367 -8.75 -11.39 -19.13
CA THR A 367 -7.35 -11.43 -18.71
C THR A 367 -7.13 -10.63 -17.43
N ALA A 368 -7.74 -9.44 -17.31
CA ALA A 368 -7.68 -8.64 -16.09
C ALA A 368 -8.23 -9.39 -14.87
N VAL A 369 -9.40 -10.03 -15.00
CA VAL A 369 -9.99 -10.88 -13.95
C VAL A 369 -9.05 -12.01 -13.56
N LYS A 370 -8.59 -12.79 -14.55
CA LYS A 370 -7.69 -13.93 -14.31
C LYS A 370 -6.40 -13.51 -13.59
N ASN A 371 -5.81 -12.39 -13.98
CA ASN A 371 -4.58 -11.89 -13.38
C ASN A 371 -4.81 -11.38 -11.96
N PHE A 372 -5.92 -10.70 -11.72
CA PHE A 372 -6.33 -10.25 -10.39
C PHE A 372 -6.54 -11.46 -9.45
N GLU A 373 -7.26 -12.49 -9.90
CA GLU A 373 -7.45 -13.72 -9.15
C GLU A 373 -6.13 -14.40 -8.83
N ALA A 374 -5.21 -14.48 -9.81
CA ALA A 374 -3.87 -15.04 -9.58
C ALA A 374 -3.03 -14.21 -8.60
N PHE A 375 -3.16 -12.88 -8.62
CA PHE A 375 -2.43 -12.00 -7.72
C PHE A 375 -2.95 -12.06 -6.28
N TYR A 376 -4.28 -12.08 -6.12
CA TYR A 376 -4.96 -12.14 -4.82
C TYR A 376 -5.39 -13.56 -4.42
N ASP A 377 -4.81 -14.60 -5.03
CA ASP A 377 -5.13 -16.00 -4.72
C ASP A 377 -4.94 -16.31 -3.24
N GLY A 378 -6.00 -16.80 -2.59
CA GLY A 378 -6.09 -17.00 -1.14
C GLY A 378 -6.48 -15.76 -0.31
N PHE A 379 -6.59 -14.59 -0.92
CA PHE A 379 -6.93 -13.30 -0.28
C PHE A 379 -8.25 -12.70 -0.78
N LEU A 380 -8.87 -13.28 -1.82
CA LEU A 380 -10.18 -12.89 -2.31
C LEU A 380 -11.25 -12.99 -1.20
N PRO A 381 -12.19 -12.03 -1.13
CA PRO A 381 -13.24 -12.03 -0.12
C PRO A 381 -14.14 -13.27 -0.27
N ASP A 382 -14.72 -13.74 0.84
CA ASP A 382 -15.71 -14.82 0.77
C ASP A 382 -16.88 -14.38 -0.11
N GLY A 383 -17.38 -15.27 -0.97
CA GLY A 383 -18.46 -14.92 -1.90
C GLY A 383 -18.05 -14.02 -3.07
N TYR A 384 -16.74 -13.81 -3.29
CA TYR A 384 -16.26 -13.19 -4.52
C TYR A 384 -16.82 -13.91 -5.75
N SER A 385 -17.31 -13.12 -6.71
CA SER A 385 -17.77 -13.60 -8.01
C SER A 385 -17.38 -12.55 -9.04
N PRO A 386 -16.46 -12.87 -9.97
CA PRO A 386 -16.18 -12.00 -11.11
C PRO A 386 -17.41 -11.85 -12.02
#